data_AF-A0A554II53-F1
#
_entry.id   AF-A0A554II53-F1
#
_cell.length_a   1.000
_cell.length_b   1.000
_cell.length_c   1.000
_cell.angle_alpha   90.00
_cell.angle_beta   90.00
_cell.angle_gamma   90.00
#
_symmetry.space_group_name_H-M   'P 1'
#
loop_
_entity.id
_entity.type
_entity.pdbx_description
1 polymer ?
#
loop_
_entity_poly.entity_id
_entity_poly.type
_entity_poly.pdbx_seq_one_letter_code
_entity_poly.pdbx_strand_id
1 'polypeptide(L)'
;MHTFKKAEWVLRIAVAGEFIGHGVFALQGKKDWIGWFANFGVADVGVAAQLLFLVGLLDILVAILILIRPVRIVLLWMALWGFWTALIRPLVGMPIWDFIERFANWGAPLALLLLLGWPKNLNEWFG
;
A
#
# COMPACT_ATOMS: atom_id res chain seq x y z
N MET A 1 16.55 -20.40 11.19
CA MET A 1 16.94 -19.44 10.12
C MET A 1 16.18 -19.64 8.80
N HIS A 2 16.07 -20.86 8.25
CA HIS A 2 15.39 -21.06 6.96
C HIS A 2 13.91 -20.64 6.92
N THR A 3 13.12 -20.92 7.96
CA THR A 3 11.69 -20.59 8.00
C THR A 3 11.44 -19.08 8.02
N PHE A 4 12.22 -18.33 8.79
CA PHE A 4 12.13 -16.86 8.82
C PHE A 4 12.41 -16.26 7.45
N LYS A 5 13.47 -16.71 6.76
CA LYS A 5 13.79 -16.19 5.43
C LYS A 5 12.73 -16.56 4.39
N LYS A 6 12.12 -17.75 4.50
CA LYS A 6 10.98 -18.15 3.66
C LYS A 6 9.76 -17.26 3.93
N ALA A 7 9.41 -17.04 5.19
CA ALA A 7 8.30 -16.17 5.59
C ALA A 7 8.50 -14.72 5.12
N GLU A 8 9.72 -14.19 5.25
CA GLU A 8 10.09 -12.87 4.72
C GLU A 8 9.82 -12.78 3.22
N TRP A 9 10.28 -13.75 2.42
CA TRP A 9 10.04 -13.75 0.97
C TRP A 9 8.57 -13.92 0.60
N VAL A 10 7.82 -14.78 1.29
CA VAL A 10 6.37 -14.92 1.10
C VAL A 10 5.68 -13.58 1.33
N LEU A 11 6.00 -12.89 2.42
CA LEU A 11 5.45 -11.57 2.70
C LEU A 11 5.89 -10.52 1.67
N ARG A 12 7.16 -10.51 1.24
CA ARG A 12 7.63 -9.59 0.19
C ARG A 12 6.83 -9.75 -1.10
N ILE A 13 6.57 -10.99 -1.52
CA ILE A 13 5.77 -11.29 -2.72
C ILE A 13 4.31 -10.89 -2.51
N ALA A 14 3.72 -11.21 -1.36
CA ALA A 14 2.32 -10.87 -1.05
C ALA A 14 2.09 -9.35 -1.06
N VAL A 15 2.95 -8.60 -0.36
CA VAL A 15 2.91 -7.14 -0.29
C VAL A 15 3.14 -6.52 -1.67
N ALA A 16 4.13 -7.02 -2.43
CA ALA A 16 4.39 -6.50 -3.77
C ALA A 16 3.23 -6.78 -4.74
N GLY A 17 2.64 -7.98 -4.69
CA GLY A 17 1.50 -8.33 -5.52
C GLY A 17 0.28 -7.45 -5.25
N GLU A 18 0.02 -7.14 -3.97
CA GLU A 18 -1.05 -6.23 -3.57
C GLU A 18 -0.81 -4.82 -4.10
N PHE A 19 0.36 -4.23 -3.87
CA PHE A 19 0.68 -2.88 -4.35
C PHE A 19 0.78 -2.78 -5.88
N ILE A 20 1.31 -3.78 -6.56
CA ILE A 20 1.31 -3.82 -8.04
C ILE A 20 -0.12 -3.85 -8.57
N GLY A 21 -0.99 -4.69 -8.00
CA GLY A 21 -2.39 -4.78 -8.41
C GLY A 21 -3.12 -3.44 -8.23
N HIS A 22 -2.97 -2.80 -7.07
CA HIS A 22 -3.55 -1.48 -6.81
C HIS A 22 -2.95 -0.42 -7.73
N GLY A 23 -1.63 -0.41 -7.89
CA GLY A 23 -0.93 0.52 -8.76
C GLY A 23 -1.41 0.43 -10.20
N VAL A 24 -1.59 -0.77 -10.75
CA VAL A 24 -2.13 -0.97 -12.11
C VAL A 24 -3.56 -0.44 -12.23
N PHE A 25 -4.45 -0.71 -11.27
CA PHE A 25 -5.81 -0.15 -11.28
C PHE A 25 -5.81 1.39 -11.20
N ALA A 26 -4.89 1.97 -10.45
CA ALA A 26 -4.72 3.41 -10.36
C ALA A 26 -4.19 4.01 -11.67
N LEU A 27 -3.18 3.39 -12.31
CA LEU A 27 -2.67 3.80 -13.62
C LEU A 27 -3.73 3.71 -14.73
N GLN A 28 -4.62 2.72 -14.65
CA GLN A 28 -5.76 2.58 -15.56
C GLN A 28 -6.87 3.61 -15.32
N GLY A 29 -6.75 4.43 -14.26
CA GLY A 29 -7.74 5.45 -13.93
C GLY A 29 -9.07 4.83 -13.50
N LYS A 30 -9.05 3.86 -12.57
CA LYS A 30 -10.27 3.21 -12.07
C LYS A 30 -11.31 4.26 -11.67
N LYS A 31 -12.46 4.24 -12.36
CA LYS A 31 -13.50 5.28 -12.25
C LYS A 31 -13.99 5.51 -10.83
N ASP A 32 -14.21 4.45 -10.05
CA ASP A 32 -14.65 4.57 -8.66
C ASP A 32 -13.64 5.36 -7.83
N TRP A 33 -12.35 5.05 -8.01
CA TRP A 33 -11.27 5.67 -7.24
C TRP A 33 -11.11 7.14 -7.60
N ILE A 34 -11.24 7.49 -8.89
CA ILE A 34 -11.33 8.88 -9.34
C ILE A 34 -12.54 9.58 -8.70
N GLY A 35 -13.70 8.93 -8.67
CA GLY A 35 -14.90 9.47 -8.04
C GLY A 35 -14.75 9.71 -6.53
N TRP A 36 -13.94 8.91 -5.84
CA TRP A 36 -13.70 9.07 -4.40
C TRP A 36 -13.02 10.40 -4.06
N PHE A 37 -12.18 10.96 -4.95
CA PHE A 37 -11.48 12.23 -4.74
C PHE A 37 -12.44 13.41 -4.45
N ALA A 38 -13.66 13.38 -5.00
CA ALA A 38 -14.65 14.42 -4.75
C ALA A 38 -15.07 14.51 -3.26
N ASN A 39 -15.07 13.38 -2.53
CA ASN A 39 -15.35 13.34 -1.09
C ASN A 39 -14.24 14.02 -0.26
N PHE A 40 -13.07 14.26 -0.85
CA PHE A 40 -11.91 14.87 -0.22
C PHE A 40 -11.57 16.25 -0.82
N GLY A 41 -12.54 16.89 -1.49
CA GLY A 41 -12.42 18.26 -1.99
C GLY A 41 -11.78 18.40 -3.37
N VAL A 42 -11.44 17.30 -4.05
CA VAL A 42 -10.92 17.32 -5.43
C VAL A 42 -12.05 16.93 -6.38
N ALA A 43 -12.85 17.93 -6.79
CA ALA A 43 -14.00 17.74 -7.66
C ALA A 43 -13.65 17.67 -9.16
N ASP A 44 -12.49 18.20 -9.56
CA ASP A 44 -12.04 18.13 -10.95
C ASP A 44 -11.56 16.71 -11.29
N VAL A 45 -12.23 16.08 -12.24
CA VAL A 45 -11.99 14.70 -12.66
C VAL A 45 -10.61 14.54 -13.31
N GLY A 46 -10.13 15.55 -14.05
CA GLY A 46 -8.83 15.53 -14.69
C GLY A 46 -7.69 15.57 -13.67
N VAL A 47 -7.80 16.45 -12.67
CA VAL A 47 -6.86 16.52 -11.55
C VAL A 47 -6.90 15.24 -10.73
N ALA A 48 -8.08 14.71 -10.40
CA ALA A 48 -8.22 13.44 -9.68
C ALA A 48 -7.57 12.27 -10.44
N ALA A 49 -7.75 12.20 -11.77
CA ALA A 49 -7.11 11.19 -12.60
C ALA A 49 -5.58 11.30 -12.61
N GLN A 50 -5.04 12.52 -12.69
CA GLN A 50 -3.59 12.75 -12.62
C GLN A 50 -3.01 12.36 -11.25
N LEU A 51 -3.68 12.76 -10.16
CA LEU A 51 -3.28 12.38 -8.80
C LEU A 51 -3.33 10.86 -8.61
N LEU A 52 -4.39 10.21 -9.09
CA LEU A 52 -4.51 8.75 -9.03
C LEU A 52 -3.42 8.05 -9.84
N PHE A 53 -3.07 8.58 -11.02
CA PHE A 53 -1.96 8.06 -11.81
C PHE A 53 -0.63 8.15 -11.05
N LEU A 54 -0.34 9.27 -10.38
CA LEU A 54 0.87 9.43 -9.56
C LEU A 54 0.90 8.46 -8.37
N VAL A 55 -0.25 8.25 -7.72
CA VAL A 55 -0.41 7.21 -6.68
C VAL A 55 -0.06 5.84 -7.27
N GLY A 56 -0.59 5.51 -8.45
CA GLY A 56 -0.33 4.22 -9.10
C GLY A 56 1.15 4.00 -9.43
N LEU A 57 1.86 5.05 -9.87
CA LEU A 57 3.30 5.00 -10.06
C LEU A 57 4.04 4.75 -8.74
N LEU A 58 3.66 5.47 -7.67
CA LEU A 58 4.28 5.29 -6.35
C LEU A 58 4.09 3.86 -5.84
N ASP A 59 2.88 3.31 -5.95
CA ASP A 59 2.57 1.94 -5.51
C ASP A 59 3.44 0.89 -6.21
N ILE A 60 3.61 1.01 -7.53
CA ILE A 60 4.47 0.10 -8.30
C ILE A 60 5.95 0.28 -7.92
N LEU A 61 6.41 1.52 -7.74
CA LEU A 61 7.80 1.80 -7.36
C LEU A 61 8.14 1.20 -5.99
N VAL A 62 7.30 1.39 -4.97
CA VAL A 62 7.54 0.81 -3.65
C VAL A 62 7.42 -0.71 -3.66
N ALA A 63 6.52 -1.28 -4.48
CA ALA A 63 6.41 -2.72 -4.64
C ALA A 63 7.67 -3.35 -5.26
N ILE A 64 8.22 -2.76 -6.32
CA ILE A 64 9.49 -3.22 -6.91
C ILE A 64 10.63 -3.06 -5.90
N LEU A 65 10.68 -1.91 -5.21
CA LEU A 65 11.71 -1.65 -4.22
C LEU A 65 11.75 -2.73 -3.15
N ILE A 66 10.60 -3.11 -2.57
CA ILE A 66 10.59 -4.14 -1.52
C ILE A 66 10.98 -5.53 -2.04
N LEU A 67 10.81 -5.84 -3.33
CA LEU A 67 11.28 -7.09 -3.95
C LEU A 67 12.80 -7.11 -4.12
N ILE A 68 13.43 -5.95 -4.27
CA ILE A 68 14.89 -5.81 -4.32
C ILE A 68 15.45 -5.79 -2.89
N ARG A 69 14.98 -4.84 -2.06
CA ARG A 69 15.42 -4.65 -0.67
C ARG A 69 14.23 -4.18 0.20
N PRO A 70 13.88 -4.89 1.28
CA PRO A 70 12.75 -4.51 2.11
C PRO A 70 13.14 -3.36 3.06
N VAL A 71 13.10 -2.13 2.56
CA VAL A 71 13.43 -0.92 3.34
C VAL A 71 12.34 -0.65 4.38
N ARG A 72 12.72 -0.53 5.66
CA ARG A 72 11.77 -0.47 6.78
C ARG A 72 10.86 0.74 6.74
N ILE A 73 11.37 1.93 6.38
CA ILE A 73 10.52 3.13 6.28
C ILE A 73 9.49 3.03 5.17
N VAL A 74 9.84 2.34 4.08
CA VAL A 74 8.94 2.08 2.96
C VAL A 74 7.85 1.10 3.38
N LEU A 75 8.20 0.05 4.15
CA LEU A 75 7.21 -0.88 4.69
C LEU A 75 6.25 -0.20 5.68
N LEU A 76 6.73 0.74 6.50
CA LEU A 76 5.87 1.55 7.35
C LEU A 76 4.91 2.41 6.53
N TRP A 77 5.42 3.08 5.49
CA TRP A 77 4.58 3.82 4.54
C TRP A 77 3.53 2.91 3.91
N MET A 78 3.92 1.73 3.42
CA MET A 78 3.01 0.76 2.79
C MET A 78 1.92 0.30 3.77
N ALA A 79 2.25 0.07 5.04
CA ALA A 79 1.24 -0.26 6.05
C ALA A 79 0.27 0.89 6.28
N LEU A 80 0.76 2.13 6.45
CA LEU A 80 -0.10 3.30 6.67
C LEU A 80 -0.97 3.60 5.44
N TRP A 81 -0.39 3.51 4.25
CA TRP A 81 -1.07 3.76 2.97
C TRP A 81 -2.11 2.68 2.65
N GLY A 82 -1.75 1.40 2.82
CA GLY A 82 -2.69 0.29 2.68
C GLY A 82 -3.86 0.40 3.65
N PHE A 83 -3.61 0.86 4.88
CA PHE A 83 -4.65 1.08 5.88
C PHE A 83 -5.57 2.22 5.47
N TRP A 84 -4.98 3.36 5.06
CA TRP A 84 -5.72 4.53 4.62
C TRP A 84 -6.61 4.21 3.41
N THR A 85 -6.06 3.58 2.38
CA THR A 85 -6.82 3.22 1.18
C THR A 85 -7.92 2.20 1.47
N ALA A 86 -7.71 1.26 2.40
CA ALA A 86 -8.77 0.38 2.89
C ALA A 86 -9.86 1.18 3.63
N LEU A 87 -9.47 2.09 4.53
CA LEU A 87 -10.37 2.90 5.36
C LEU A 87 -11.23 3.87 4.55
N ILE A 88 -10.75 4.34 3.39
CA ILE A 88 -11.53 5.21 2.49
C ILE A 88 -12.88 4.58 2.12
N ARG A 89 -12.97 3.25 1.98
CA ARG A 89 -14.20 2.55 1.52
C ARG A 89 -15.44 2.89 2.36
N PRO A 90 -15.44 2.66 3.69
CA PRO A 90 -16.58 3.09 4.51
C PRO A 90 -16.77 4.61 4.53
N LEU A 91 -15.70 5.41 4.38
CA LEU A 91 -15.80 6.88 4.37
C LEU A 91 -16.51 7.41 3.11
N VAL A 92 -16.44 6.70 1.99
CA VAL A 92 -17.15 7.03 0.74
C VAL A 92 -18.49 6.30 0.61
N GLY A 93 -18.98 5.70 1.70
CA GLY A 93 -20.29 5.06 1.77
C GLY A 93 -20.34 3.59 1.35
N MET A 94 -19.20 2.91 1.18
CA MET A 94 -19.16 1.46 0.94
C MET A 94 -19.36 0.66 2.24
N PRO A 95 -19.74 -0.63 2.17
CA PRO A 95 -19.88 -1.46 3.36
C PRO A 95 -18.59 -1.54 4.18
N ILE A 96 -18.71 -1.58 5.52
CA ILE A 96 -17.56 -1.75 6.43
C ILE A 96 -16.79 -3.07 6.17
N TRP A 97 -17.46 -4.07 5.60
CA TRP A 97 -16.85 -5.34 5.23
C TRP A 97 -15.79 -5.17 4.14
N ASP A 98 -15.90 -4.17 3.26
CA ASP A 98 -14.89 -3.86 2.24
C ASP A 98 -13.59 -3.33 2.87
N PHE A 99 -13.66 -2.74 4.07
CA PHE A 99 -12.48 -2.41 4.87
C PHE A 99 -11.92 -3.64 5.58
N ILE A 100 -12.79 -4.44 6.21
CA ILE A 100 -12.40 -5.63 6.99
C ILE A 100 -11.72 -6.69 6.12
N GLU A 101 -12.26 -6.96 4.93
CA GLU A 101 -11.68 -7.94 3.99
C GLU A 101 -10.25 -7.56 3.56
N ARG A 102 -9.86 -6.29 3.71
CA ARG A 102 -8.58 -5.71 3.27
C ARG A 102 -7.55 -5.57 4.38
N PHE A 103 -7.76 -6.21 5.53
CA PHE A 103 -6.76 -6.19 6.61
C PHE A 103 -5.41 -6.76 6.16
N ALA A 104 -5.39 -7.65 5.17
CA ALA A 104 -4.15 -8.14 4.57
C ALA A 104 -3.34 -7.02 3.87
N ASN A 105 -4.00 -5.99 3.30
CA ASN A 105 -3.36 -4.90 2.57
C ASN A 105 -2.34 -4.13 3.42
N TRP A 106 -2.66 -3.92 4.70
CA TRP A 106 -1.77 -3.19 5.61
C TRP A 106 -1.12 -4.09 6.67
N GLY A 107 -1.77 -5.20 7.00
CA GLY A 107 -1.24 -6.20 7.92
C GLY A 107 -0.02 -6.92 7.35
N ALA A 108 0.01 -7.23 6.05
CA ALA A 108 1.15 -7.88 5.42
C ALA A 108 2.44 -7.03 5.43
N PRO A 109 2.44 -5.74 5.01
CA PRO A 109 3.64 -4.91 5.10
C PRO A 109 4.06 -4.64 6.56
N LEU A 110 3.10 -4.50 7.49
CA LEU A 110 3.41 -4.37 8.92
C LEU A 110 4.05 -5.65 9.49
N ALA A 111 3.53 -6.83 9.14
CA ALA A 111 4.10 -8.10 9.54
C ALA A 111 5.53 -8.27 8.99
N LEU A 112 5.77 -7.86 7.74
CA LEU A 112 7.10 -7.87 7.14
C LEU A 112 8.06 -6.92 7.87
N LEU A 113 7.61 -5.72 8.23
CA LEU A 113 8.39 -4.76 9.03
C LEU A 113 8.78 -5.37 10.39
N LEU A 114 7.82 -5.96 11.10
CA LEU A 114 8.06 -6.58 12.40
C LEU A 114 9.00 -7.79 12.30
N LEU A 115 8.91 -8.57 11.22
CA LEU A 115 9.80 -9.71 10.96
C LEU A 115 11.27 -9.25 10.74
N LEU A 116 11.47 -8.06 10.17
CA LEU A 116 12.79 -7.45 9.99
C LEU A 116 13.31 -6.76 11.27
N GLY A 117 12.48 -6.70 12.31
CA GLY A 117 12.76 -6.02 13.57
C GLY A 117 12.42 -4.53 13.53
N TRP A 118 11.85 -4.04 14.63
CA TRP A 118 11.53 -2.62 14.79
C TRP A 118 12.82 -1.79 14.92
N PRO A 119 12.97 -0.71 14.14
CA PRO A 119 14.13 0.17 14.20
C PRO A 119 14.35 0.78 15.58
N LYS A 120 15.60 0.78 16.06
CA LYS A 120 15.99 1.41 17.33
C LYS A 120 16.52 2.83 17.17
N ASN A 121 16.90 3.21 15.95
CA ASN A 121 17.45 4.53 15.60
C ASN A 121 17.06 4.91 14.16
N LEU A 122 17.39 6.15 13.78
CA LEU A 122 17.03 6.70 12.47
C LEU A 122 17.70 5.98 11.29
N ASN A 123 18.92 5.47 11.46
CA ASN A 123 19.66 4.84 10.37
C ASN A 123 19.02 3.51 9.96
N GLU A 124 18.57 2.72 10.93
CA GLU A 124 17.91 1.43 10.73
C GLU A 124 16.63 1.52 9.88
N TRP A 125 16.00 2.70 9.76
CA TRP A 125 14.82 2.89 8.93
C TRP A 125 15.11 2.83 7.42
N PHE A 126 16.29 3.29 7.02
CA PHE A 126 16.70 3.38 5.61
C PHE A 126 17.49 2.16 5.14
N GLY A 127 17.98 1.35 6.08
CA GLY A 127 18.67 0.13 5.73
C GLY A 127 19.48 -0.49 6.85
#